data_AF-A0ABD3UJN6-F1
#
_entry.id   AF-A0ABD3UJN6-F1
#
_cell.length_a   1.000
_cell.length_b   1.000
_cell.length_c   1.000
_cell.angle_alpha   90.00
_cell.angle_beta   90.00
_cell.angle_gamma   90.00
#
_symmetry.space_group_name_H-M   'P 1'
#
loop_
_entity.id
_entity.type
_entity.pdbx_description
1 polymer ?
#
loop_
_entity_poly.entity_id
_entity_poly.type
_entity_poly.pdbx_seq_one_letter_code
_entity_poly.pdbx_strand_id
1 'polypeptide(L)'
;MNMMREFAVDLEGDNESEMVKELEDGVVQLLKASDECTHLSNAIQSVGNEYQPGEELTNFSKLFDDKIKNLKAASSSNPENHPWLRQFREAIWNVHHAGQLMPGEEQEDIVMTSTECNLLNIKCPLTGKPVTELSDPVRSMDCKHIYEKKPIMRYIRSNASQGRCPITGCPKILRQDRVVCDPLLKIEIDEMRSMNKQSTRADVIEDFTRLEED
;
A
#
# COMPACT_ATOMS: atom_id res chain seq x y z
N MET A 1 -7.60 3.02 -7.88
CA MET A 1 -8.15 3.37 -6.55
C MET A 1 -8.05 4.87 -6.28
N ASN A 2 -6.88 5.53 -6.37
CA ASN A 2 -6.79 7.00 -6.21
C ASN A 2 -7.76 7.83 -7.08
N MET A 3 -7.94 7.45 -8.34
CA MET A 3 -8.92 8.08 -9.23
C MET A 3 -10.37 7.99 -8.70
N MET A 4 -10.73 6.92 -8.00
CA MET A 4 -12.06 6.77 -7.40
C MET A 4 -12.23 7.73 -6.22
N ARG A 5 -11.17 7.93 -5.42
CA ARG A 5 -11.17 8.90 -4.33
C ARG A 5 -11.30 10.33 -4.84
N GLU A 6 -10.53 10.70 -5.85
CA GLU A 6 -10.62 12.03 -6.48
C GLU A 6 -12.03 12.28 -7.04
N PHE A 7 -12.57 11.30 -7.76
CA PHE A 7 -13.94 11.38 -8.27
C PHE A 7 -14.99 11.48 -7.16
N ALA A 8 -14.83 10.75 -6.05
CA ALA A 8 -15.72 10.84 -4.90
C ALA A 8 -15.68 12.23 -4.24
N VAL A 9 -14.49 12.85 -4.16
CA VAL A 9 -14.30 14.20 -3.64
C VAL A 9 -14.98 15.23 -4.54
N ASP A 10 -14.87 15.09 -5.86
CA ASP A 10 -15.55 15.98 -6.81
C ASP A 10 -17.08 15.86 -6.68
N LEU A 11 -17.61 14.63 -6.63
CA LEU A 11 -19.05 14.36 -6.43
C LEU A 11 -19.57 14.93 -5.09
N GLU A 12 -18.79 14.80 -4.02
CA GLU A 12 -19.16 15.36 -2.71
C GLU A 12 -19.15 16.89 -2.74
N GLY A 13 -18.21 17.50 -3.50
CA GLY A 13 -18.19 18.95 -3.74
C GLY A 13 -19.41 19.46 -4.50
N ASP A 14 -19.95 18.65 -5.41
CA ASP A 14 -21.19 18.92 -6.16
C ASP A 14 -22.46 18.54 -5.36
N ASN A 15 -22.31 18.11 -4.09
CA ASN A 15 -23.38 17.62 -3.21
C ASN A 15 -24.16 16.40 -3.77
N GLU A 16 -23.53 15.56 -4.58
CA GLU A 16 -24.11 14.33 -5.12
C GLU A 16 -23.89 13.12 -4.18
N SER A 17 -24.29 13.25 -2.91
CA SER A 17 -24.00 12.25 -1.85
C SER A 17 -24.57 10.84 -2.13
N GLU A 18 -25.61 10.72 -2.96
CA GLU A 18 -26.13 9.41 -3.40
C GLU A 18 -25.12 8.68 -4.29
N MET A 19 -24.49 9.39 -5.24
CA MET A 19 -23.49 8.82 -6.14
C MET A 19 -22.18 8.51 -5.41
N VAL A 20 -21.82 9.34 -4.42
CA VAL A 20 -20.69 9.06 -3.52
C VAL A 20 -20.88 7.73 -2.79
N LYS A 21 -22.09 7.50 -2.27
CA LYS A 21 -22.43 6.24 -1.58
C LYS A 21 -22.39 5.04 -2.52
N GLU A 22 -22.95 5.15 -3.73
CA GLU A 22 -22.88 4.06 -4.73
C GLU A 22 -21.43 3.73 -5.10
N LEU A 23 -20.59 4.75 -5.25
CA LEU A 23 -19.17 4.60 -5.53
C LEU A 23 -18.44 3.90 -4.38
N GLU A 24 -18.74 4.30 -3.13
CA GLU A 24 -18.20 3.64 -1.93
C GLU A 24 -18.60 2.17 -1.88
N ASP A 25 -19.88 1.84 -2.07
CA ASP A 25 -20.37 0.46 -2.08
C ASP A 25 -19.66 -0.38 -3.16
N GLY A 26 -19.48 0.18 -4.37
CA GLY A 26 -18.75 -0.47 -5.45
C GLY A 26 -17.27 -0.71 -5.11
N VAL A 27 -16.64 0.25 -4.44
CA VAL A 27 -15.27 0.15 -3.94
C VAL A 27 -15.12 -0.93 -2.88
N VAL A 28 -16.06 -1.02 -1.93
CA VAL A 28 -16.06 -2.08 -0.90
C VAL A 28 -16.22 -3.46 -1.55
N GLN A 29 -17.09 -3.59 -2.55
CA GLN A 29 -17.23 -4.83 -3.32
C GLN A 29 -15.95 -5.20 -4.08
N LEU A 30 -15.28 -4.22 -4.69
CA LEU A 30 -14.01 -4.43 -5.39
C LEU A 30 -12.91 -4.92 -4.44
N LEU A 31 -12.80 -4.32 -3.25
CA LEU A 31 -11.83 -4.75 -2.22
C LEU A 31 -12.10 -6.20 -1.79
N LYS A 32 -13.36 -6.54 -1.48
CA LYS A 32 -13.76 -7.91 -1.15
C LYS A 32 -13.37 -8.90 -2.25
N ALA A 33 -13.68 -8.58 -3.52
CA ALA A 33 -13.34 -9.44 -4.64
C ALA A 33 -11.81 -9.59 -4.85
N SER A 34 -11.06 -8.51 -4.66
CA SER A 34 -9.59 -8.51 -4.75
C SER A 34 -8.95 -9.41 -3.67
N ASP A 35 -9.45 -9.32 -2.44
CA ASP A 35 -9.01 -10.18 -1.34
C ASP A 35 -9.35 -11.65 -1.65
N GLU A 36 -10.56 -11.94 -2.12
CA GLU A 36 -10.95 -13.28 -2.55
C GLU A 36 -10.01 -13.84 -3.63
N CYS A 37 -9.68 -13.06 -4.67
CA CYS A 37 -8.71 -13.46 -5.69
C CYS A 37 -7.33 -13.77 -5.10
N THR A 38 -6.88 -12.97 -4.15
CA THR A 38 -5.59 -13.16 -3.47
C THR A 38 -5.59 -14.45 -2.65
N HIS A 39 -6.66 -14.71 -1.90
CA HIS A 39 -6.82 -15.96 -1.15
C HIS A 39 -6.87 -17.18 -2.07
N LEU A 40 -7.59 -17.11 -3.19
CA LEU A 40 -7.64 -18.18 -4.19
C LEU A 40 -6.26 -18.45 -4.79
N SER A 41 -5.53 -17.40 -5.15
CA SER A 41 -4.17 -17.52 -5.70
C SER A 41 -3.22 -18.19 -4.68
N ASN A 42 -3.28 -17.75 -3.43
CA ASN A 42 -2.50 -18.35 -2.34
C ASN A 42 -2.88 -19.81 -2.07
N ALA A 43 -4.18 -20.14 -2.15
CA ALA A 43 -4.65 -21.52 -2.04
C ALA A 43 -4.02 -22.39 -3.13
N ILE A 44 -4.09 -21.94 -4.39
CA ILE A 44 -3.53 -22.66 -5.53
C ILE A 44 -2.03 -22.87 -5.37
N GLN A 45 -1.30 -21.83 -4.99
CA GLN A 45 0.14 -21.90 -4.80
C GLN A 45 0.52 -22.81 -3.63
N SER A 46 -0.21 -22.75 -2.52
CA SER A 46 0.00 -23.62 -1.35
C SER A 46 -0.21 -25.08 -1.71
N VAL A 47 -1.28 -25.42 -2.43
CA VAL A 47 -1.52 -26.78 -2.92
C VAL A 47 -0.40 -27.23 -3.86
N GLY A 48 0.02 -26.40 -4.80
CA GLY A 48 1.11 -26.73 -5.71
C GLY A 48 2.46 -26.97 -5.01
N ASN A 49 2.73 -26.26 -3.92
CA ASN A 49 3.98 -26.39 -3.16
C ASN A 49 3.96 -27.52 -2.12
N GLU A 50 2.80 -27.78 -1.50
CA GLU A 50 2.65 -28.74 -0.40
C GLU A 50 2.28 -30.15 -0.89
N TYR A 51 1.72 -30.28 -2.10
CA TYR A 51 1.25 -31.57 -2.60
C TYR A 51 2.39 -32.57 -2.81
N GLN A 52 2.25 -33.74 -2.19
CA GLN A 52 3.08 -34.92 -2.47
C GLN A 52 2.20 -36.07 -2.98
N PRO A 53 2.59 -36.76 -4.07
CA PRO A 53 1.86 -37.92 -4.56
C PRO A 53 1.82 -39.04 -3.51
N GLY A 54 0.62 -39.48 -3.15
CA GLY A 54 0.40 -40.65 -2.29
C GLY A 54 0.07 -41.91 -3.09
N GLU A 55 -0.14 -43.04 -2.40
CA GLU A 55 -0.55 -44.30 -3.02
C GLU A 55 -2.01 -44.28 -3.53
N GLU A 56 -2.86 -43.38 -3.00
CA GLU A 56 -4.25 -43.21 -3.41
C GLU A 56 -4.46 -42.03 -4.38
N LEU A 57 -5.47 -42.16 -5.24
CA LEU A 57 -5.89 -41.09 -6.16
C LEU A 57 -6.34 -39.85 -5.38
N THR A 58 -5.67 -38.73 -5.62
CA THR A 58 -6.01 -37.46 -4.96
C THR A 58 -7.22 -36.80 -5.63
N ASN A 59 -8.22 -36.44 -4.84
CA ASN A 59 -9.32 -35.59 -5.30
C ASN A 59 -8.94 -34.11 -5.13
N PHE A 60 -8.38 -33.52 -6.19
CA PHE A 60 -7.96 -32.11 -6.18
C PHE A 60 -9.12 -31.14 -5.97
N SER A 61 -10.33 -31.44 -6.47
CA SER A 61 -11.50 -30.57 -6.27
C SER A 61 -11.78 -30.38 -4.78
N LYS A 62 -11.86 -31.49 -4.04
CA LYS A 62 -12.11 -31.47 -2.59
C LYS A 62 -10.99 -30.76 -1.84
N LEU A 63 -9.74 -31.00 -2.24
CA LEU A 63 -8.56 -30.40 -1.61
C LEU A 63 -8.52 -28.87 -1.78
N PHE A 64 -8.88 -28.36 -2.96
CA PHE A 64 -9.04 -26.92 -3.17
C PHE A 64 -10.20 -26.35 -2.37
N ASP A 65 -11.37 -27.01 -2.38
CA ASP A 65 -12.55 -26.57 -1.62
C ASP A 65 -12.25 -26.46 -0.12
N ASP A 66 -11.55 -27.44 0.45
CA ASP A 66 -11.16 -27.47 1.86
C ASP A 66 -10.13 -26.37 2.19
N LYS A 67 -9.17 -26.10 1.30
CA LYS A 67 -8.19 -25.01 1.49
C LYS A 67 -8.86 -23.64 1.39
N ILE A 68 -9.77 -23.45 0.45
CA ILE A 68 -10.55 -22.21 0.27
C ILE A 68 -11.44 -21.97 1.50
N LYS A 69 -12.13 -22.99 2.01
CA LYS A 69 -12.93 -22.89 3.24
C LYS A 69 -12.09 -22.46 4.44
N ASN A 70 -10.92 -23.06 4.63
CA ASN A 70 -10.01 -22.68 5.71
C ASN A 70 -9.52 -21.24 5.58
N LEU A 71 -9.20 -20.78 4.37
CA LEU A 71 -8.76 -19.40 4.13
C LEU A 71 -9.89 -18.39 4.38
N LYS A 72 -11.14 -18.71 3.99
CA LYS A 72 -12.30 -17.87 4.31
C LYS A 72 -12.57 -17.80 5.81
N ALA A 73 -12.37 -18.91 6.55
CA ALA A 73 -12.52 -18.93 8.00
C ALA A 73 -11.38 -18.16 8.73
N ALA A 74 -10.17 -18.13 8.16
CA ALA A 74 -9.04 -17.39 8.69
C ALA A 74 -9.06 -15.89 8.34
N SER A 75 -9.83 -15.51 7.32
CA SER A 75 -9.97 -14.12 6.86
C SER A 75 -11.05 -13.43 7.67
N SER A 76 -10.71 -13.02 8.90
CA SER A 76 -11.55 -12.12 9.70
C SER A 76 -11.37 -10.64 9.31
N SER A 77 -10.76 -10.37 8.15
CA SER A 77 -10.49 -9.03 7.65
C SER A 77 -11.81 -8.33 7.40
N ASN A 78 -12.20 -7.41 8.27
CA ASN A 78 -13.34 -6.55 8.01
C ASN A 78 -12.93 -5.58 6.89
N PRO A 79 -13.55 -5.63 5.70
CA PRO A 79 -13.19 -4.75 4.59
C PRO A 79 -13.36 -3.26 4.94
N GLU A 80 -14.20 -2.97 5.95
CA GLU A 80 -14.38 -1.64 6.55
C GLU A 80 -13.11 -1.06 7.18
N ASN A 81 -12.19 -1.92 7.64
CA ASN A 81 -10.96 -1.52 8.31
C ASN A 81 -9.78 -1.40 7.33
N HIS A 82 -10.04 -1.48 6.03
CA HIS A 82 -8.98 -1.39 5.04
C HIS A 82 -8.38 0.04 5.05
N PRO A 83 -7.05 0.21 5.22
CA PRO A 83 -6.42 1.53 5.35
C PRO A 83 -6.77 2.50 4.23
N TRP A 84 -6.87 1.98 3.01
CA TRP A 84 -7.26 2.79 1.85
C TRP A 84 -8.73 3.25 1.90
N LEU A 85 -9.67 2.44 2.43
CA LEU A 85 -11.07 2.82 2.55
C LEU A 85 -11.26 3.90 3.63
N ARG A 86 -10.46 3.84 4.69
CA ARG A 86 -10.38 4.92 5.68
C ARG A 86 -9.95 6.24 5.04
N GLN A 87 -8.84 6.23 4.30
CA GLN A 87 -8.37 7.43 3.58
C GLN A 87 -9.39 7.94 2.55
N PHE A 88 -10.15 7.03 1.93
CA PHE A 88 -11.24 7.38 1.02
C PHE A 88 -12.34 8.16 1.75
N ARG A 89 -12.85 7.64 2.87
CA ARG A 89 -13.87 8.30 3.70
C ARG A 89 -13.40 9.64 4.26
N GLU A 90 -12.16 9.70 4.73
CA GLU A 90 -11.55 10.91 5.27
C GLU A 90 -11.44 12.02 4.20
N ALA A 91 -11.08 11.66 2.97
CA ALA A 91 -11.00 12.62 1.87
C ALA A 91 -12.37 13.22 1.53
N ILE A 92 -13.43 12.40 1.52
CA ILE A 92 -14.82 12.85 1.30
C ILE A 92 -15.25 13.77 2.46
N TRP A 93 -15.05 13.36 3.70
CA TRP A 93 -15.40 14.15 4.89
C TRP A 93 -14.77 15.54 4.90
N ASN A 94 -13.49 15.62 4.52
CA ASN A 94 -12.72 16.86 4.48
C ASN A 94 -13.27 17.91 3.50
N VAL A 95 -14.14 17.54 2.55
CA VAL A 95 -14.76 18.48 1.60
C VAL A 95 -15.56 19.57 2.32
N HIS A 96 -16.35 19.19 3.32
CA HIS A 96 -17.16 20.15 4.10
C HIS A 96 -16.66 20.37 5.53
N HIS A 97 -15.69 19.56 5.99
CA HIS A 97 -15.21 19.56 7.37
C HIS A 97 -13.69 19.72 7.48
N ALA A 98 -13.10 20.51 6.59
CA ALA A 98 -11.65 20.73 6.56
C ALA A 98 -11.09 21.11 7.95
N GLY A 99 -10.13 20.31 8.43
CA GLY A 99 -9.49 20.51 9.73
C GLY A 99 -10.26 19.93 10.92
N GLN A 100 -11.38 19.23 10.69
CA GLN A 100 -12.10 18.46 11.70
C GLN A 100 -11.89 16.97 11.46
N LEU A 101 -11.67 16.22 12.55
CA LEU A 101 -11.56 14.76 12.50
C LEU A 101 -12.92 14.13 12.18
N MET A 102 -12.91 12.94 11.57
CA MET A 102 -14.16 12.22 11.30
C MET A 102 -14.77 11.72 12.62
N PRO A 103 -16.11 11.85 12.82
CA PRO A 103 -16.77 11.29 13.99
C PRO A 103 -16.57 9.77 14.08
N GLY A 104 -16.16 9.27 15.25
CA GLY A 104 -15.91 7.84 15.48
C GLY A 104 -14.43 7.43 15.51
N GLU A 105 -13.51 8.36 15.22
CA GLU A 105 -12.06 8.13 15.37
C GLU A 105 -11.55 8.22 16.82
N GLU A 106 -12.41 8.57 17.79
CA GLU A 106 -12.03 8.85 19.18
C GLU A 106 -11.72 7.61 20.04
N GLN A 107 -12.03 6.40 19.55
CA GLN A 107 -11.91 5.15 20.31
C GLN A 107 -10.79 4.22 19.84
N GLU A 108 -10.12 4.56 18.75
CA GLU A 108 -8.84 3.93 18.46
C GLU A 108 -7.81 4.80 19.17
N ASP A 109 -7.17 4.22 20.20
CA ASP A 109 -6.00 4.82 20.85
C ASP A 109 -5.19 5.60 19.82
N ILE A 110 -4.75 6.80 20.19
CA ILE A 110 -3.70 7.50 19.48
C ILE A 110 -2.46 6.62 19.58
N VAL A 111 -2.42 5.55 18.79
CA VAL A 111 -1.20 5.07 18.22
C VAL A 111 -0.83 6.23 17.31
N MET A 112 0.07 7.06 17.81
CA MET A 112 0.99 7.78 16.95
C MET A 112 1.71 6.74 16.09
N THR A 113 1.03 6.14 15.11
CA THR A 113 1.67 5.48 14.00
C THR A 113 2.17 6.63 13.16
N SER A 114 3.30 7.18 13.60
CA SER A 114 4.18 7.98 12.79
C SER A 114 4.18 7.40 11.38
N THR A 115 3.45 8.04 10.48
CA THR A 115 3.65 7.92 9.04
C THR A 115 3.91 6.47 8.60
N GLU A 116 2.93 5.56 8.71
CA GLU A 116 3.10 4.19 8.20
C GLU A 116 3.08 4.20 6.66
N CYS A 117 4.12 4.77 6.08
CA CYS A 117 4.45 4.62 4.70
C CYS A 117 4.89 3.15 4.54
N ASN A 118 4.12 2.35 3.79
CA ASN A 118 4.41 0.93 3.51
C ASN A 118 5.72 0.70 2.73
N LEU A 119 6.49 1.76 2.47
CA LEU A 119 7.77 1.73 1.79
C LEU A 119 8.89 1.37 2.78
N LEU A 120 9.58 0.26 2.54
CA LEU A 120 10.68 -0.20 3.41
C LEU A 120 11.93 0.68 3.38
N ASN A 121 12.01 1.63 2.45
CA ASN A 121 13.09 2.60 2.38
C ASN A 121 12.60 3.93 1.81
N ILE A 122 13.15 5.02 2.36
CA ILE A 122 12.81 6.40 1.96
C ILE A 122 13.74 6.97 0.89
N LYS A 123 14.90 6.35 0.67
CA LYS A 123 15.89 6.73 -0.34
C LYS A 123 16.34 5.52 -1.13
N CYS A 124 16.64 5.70 -2.41
CA CYS A 124 17.28 4.66 -3.20
C CYS A 124 18.72 4.44 -2.70
N PRO A 125 19.10 3.20 -2.31
CA PRO A 125 20.42 2.91 -1.75
C PRO A 125 21.57 3.07 -2.74
N LEU A 126 21.29 3.11 -4.05
CA LEU A 126 22.31 3.26 -5.10
C LEU A 126 22.53 4.72 -5.52
N THR A 127 21.48 5.54 -5.52
CA THR A 127 21.54 6.93 -6.00
C THR A 127 21.48 7.95 -4.87
N GLY A 128 21.05 7.55 -3.68
CA GLY A 128 20.77 8.44 -2.55
C GLY A 128 19.52 9.31 -2.71
N LYS A 129 18.86 9.27 -3.88
CA LYS A 129 17.66 10.08 -4.15
C LYS A 129 16.49 9.62 -3.27
N PRO A 130 15.67 10.56 -2.76
CA PRO A 130 14.39 10.23 -2.15
C PRO A 130 13.54 9.37 -3.07
N VAL A 131 12.81 8.40 -2.53
CA VAL A 131 11.93 7.52 -3.31
C VAL A 131 10.84 8.34 -4.04
N THR A 132 10.40 9.43 -3.43
CA THR A 132 9.47 10.41 -4.01
C THR A 132 10.03 11.16 -5.23
N GLU A 133 11.33 11.11 -5.49
CA GLU A 133 12.00 11.82 -6.60
C GLU A 133 12.56 10.87 -7.68
N LEU A 134 12.28 9.57 -7.57
CA LEU A 134 12.73 8.59 -8.55
C LEU A 134 11.96 8.75 -9.86
N SER A 135 12.69 8.65 -10.98
CA SER A 135 12.11 8.79 -12.32
C SER A 135 11.44 7.49 -12.78
N ASP A 136 12.09 6.36 -12.55
CA ASP A 136 11.57 5.02 -12.86
C ASP A 136 11.75 4.12 -11.62
N PRO A 137 10.86 4.24 -10.61
CA PRO A 137 10.94 3.47 -9.38
C PRO A 137 10.62 2.00 -9.65
N VAL A 138 11.43 1.10 -9.09
CA VAL A 138 11.22 -0.35 -9.15
C VAL A 138 11.41 -0.97 -7.78
N ARG A 139 10.66 -2.02 -7.49
CA ARG A 139 10.65 -2.74 -6.21
C ARG A 139 11.07 -4.20 -6.43
N SER A 140 11.86 -4.73 -5.50
CA SER A 140 12.18 -6.15 -5.47
C SER A 140 11.01 -6.95 -4.90
N MET A 141 10.56 -7.97 -5.61
CA MET A 141 9.50 -8.87 -5.11
C MET A 141 9.96 -9.74 -3.93
N ASP A 142 11.29 -9.88 -3.71
CA ASP A 142 11.88 -10.73 -2.66
C ASP A 142 12.12 -10.01 -1.34
N CYS A 143 12.35 -8.69 -1.38
CA CYS A 143 12.69 -7.89 -0.20
C CYS A 143 11.92 -6.58 -0.10
N LYS A 144 11.05 -6.25 -1.05
CA LYS A 144 10.23 -5.03 -1.13
C LYS A 144 10.98 -3.68 -1.10
N HIS A 145 12.31 -3.68 -1.12
CA HIS A 145 13.10 -2.44 -1.26
C HIS A 145 12.99 -1.83 -2.65
N ILE A 146 13.10 -0.50 -2.70
CA ILE A 146 12.81 0.35 -3.85
C ILE A 146 14.08 0.99 -4.38
N TYR A 147 14.20 1.03 -5.71
CA TYR A 147 15.38 1.50 -6.42
C TYR A 147 15.01 2.33 -7.65
N GLU A 148 15.97 3.12 -8.14
CA GLU A 148 15.94 3.63 -9.51
C GLU A 148 16.30 2.50 -10.48
N LYS A 149 15.53 2.34 -11.56
CA LYS A 149 15.66 1.20 -12.48
C LYS A 149 17.03 1.12 -13.17
N LYS A 150 17.53 2.20 -13.75
CA LYS A 150 18.80 2.14 -14.52
C LYS A 150 19.99 1.74 -13.63
N PRO A 151 20.19 2.34 -12.44
CA PRO A 151 21.24 1.95 -11.51
C PRO A 151 21.11 0.52 -11.00
N ILE A 152 19.92 0.06 -10.59
CA ILE A 152 19.77 -1.29 -10.05
C ILE A 152 20.01 -2.37 -11.11
N MET A 153 19.56 -2.13 -12.34
CA MET A 153 19.81 -3.04 -13.46
C MET A 153 21.30 -3.14 -13.79
N ARG A 154 22.06 -2.04 -13.68
CA ARG A 154 23.52 -2.06 -13.82
C ARG A 154 24.17 -2.83 -12.68
N TYR A 155 23.76 -2.57 -11.45
CA TYR A 155 24.28 -3.21 -10.24
C TYR A 155 24.12 -4.74 -10.28
N ILE A 156 22.94 -5.23 -10.68
CA ILE A 156 22.67 -6.68 -10.82
C ILE A 156 23.59 -7.30 -11.89
N ARG A 157 23.81 -6.62 -13.01
CA ARG A 157 24.68 -7.12 -14.10
C ARG A 157 26.17 -7.11 -13.72
N SER A 158 26.63 -6.08 -12.98
CA SER A 158 28.04 -5.95 -12.61
C SER A 158 28.47 -6.86 -11.47
N ASN A 159 27.56 -7.24 -10.57
CA ASN A 159 27.83 -8.12 -9.42
C ASN A 159 27.32 -9.54 -9.64
N ALA A 160 27.70 -10.15 -10.76
CA ALA A 160 27.22 -11.47 -11.20
C ALA A 160 27.42 -12.60 -10.18
N SER A 161 28.35 -12.46 -9.23
CA SER A 161 28.67 -13.50 -8.23
C SER A 161 28.00 -13.30 -6.86
N GLN A 162 27.43 -12.12 -6.55
CA GLN A 162 26.79 -11.91 -5.25
C GLN A 162 25.39 -11.29 -5.31
N GLY A 163 25.07 -10.42 -6.28
CA GLY A 163 23.71 -9.91 -6.54
C GLY A 163 22.90 -9.45 -5.32
N ARG A 164 23.51 -9.19 -4.15
CA ARG A 164 22.79 -8.97 -2.89
C ARG A 164 22.12 -7.62 -2.91
N CYS A 165 20.98 -7.53 -2.25
CA CYS A 165 20.31 -6.28 -1.96
C CYS A 165 21.31 -5.26 -1.39
N PRO A 166 21.43 -4.04 -1.97
CA PRO A 166 22.37 -3.03 -1.50
C PRO A 166 21.96 -2.34 -0.18
N ILE A 167 20.80 -2.70 0.38
CA ILE A 167 20.40 -2.27 1.73
C ILE A 167 21.22 -3.05 2.76
N THR A 168 21.86 -2.31 3.67
CA THR A 168 22.62 -2.88 4.78
C THR A 168 21.74 -3.85 5.59
N GLY A 169 22.24 -5.08 5.77
CA GLY A 169 21.55 -6.10 6.57
C GLY A 169 20.50 -6.93 5.81
N CYS A 170 20.19 -6.62 4.54
CA CYS A 170 19.28 -7.44 3.74
C CYS A 170 20.02 -8.64 3.10
N PRO A 171 19.67 -9.90 3.43
CA PRO A 171 20.38 -11.08 2.91
C PRO A 171 19.92 -11.50 1.51
N LYS A 172 18.87 -10.86 0.96
CA LYS A 172 18.22 -11.29 -0.27
C LYS A 172 19.08 -11.00 -1.51
N ILE A 173 19.08 -11.93 -2.45
CA ILE A 173 19.75 -11.79 -3.75
C ILE A 173 18.72 -11.28 -4.76
N LEU A 174 19.07 -10.21 -5.47
CA LEU A 174 18.24 -9.56 -6.46
C LEU A 174 18.37 -10.28 -7.80
N ARG A 175 17.24 -10.55 -8.43
CA ARG A 175 17.15 -11.09 -9.80
C ARG A 175 16.50 -10.06 -10.70
N GLN A 176 17.00 -9.93 -11.93
CA GLN A 176 16.54 -8.91 -12.88
C GLN A 176 15.04 -9.02 -13.17
N ASP A 177 14.54 -10.24 -13.30
CA ASP A 177 13.13 -10.58 -13.55
C ASP A 177 12.21 -10.30 -12.35
N ARG A 178 12.77 -10.13 -11.14
CA ARG A 178 12.03 -9.90 -9.89
C ARG A 178 12.15 -8.48 -9.35
N VAL A 179 12.72 -7.58 -10.13
CA VAL A 179 12.77 -6.13 -9.85
C VAL A 179 11.86 -5.42 -10.85
N VAL A 180 10.66 -5.08 -10.39
CA VAL A 180 9.57 -4.58 -11.25
C VAL A 180 8.94 -3.32 -10.67
N CYS A 181 8.36 -2.49 -11.51
CA CYS A 181 7.46 -1.43 -11.06
C CYS A 181 6.05 -2.01 -11.03
N ASP A 182 5.62 -2.52 -9.88
CA ASP A 182 4.23 -2.95 -9.73
C ASP A 182 3.28 -1.74 -9.62
N PRO A 183 1.98 -1.89 -9.95
CA PRO A 183 1.04 -0.77 -9.94
C PRO A 183 0.86 -0.11 -8.57
N LEU A 184 1.03 -0.86 -7.47
CA LEU A 184 0.87 -0.33 -6.11
C LEU A 184 2.05 0.56 -5.72
N LEU A 185 3.26 0.24 -6.16
CA LEU A 185 4.45 1.04 -5.85
C LEU A 185 4.29 2.52 -6.22
N LYS A 186 3.70 2.82 -7.39
CA LYS A 186 3.47 4.22 -7.79
C LYS A 186 2.44 4.91 -6.89
N ILE A 187 1.40 4.18 -6.51
CA ILE A 187 0.34 4.67 -5.61
C ILE A 187 0.93 5.00 -4.23
N GLU A 188 1.70 4.08 -3.65
CA GLU A 188 2.36 4.25 -2.35
C GLU A 188 3.33 5.45 -2.37
N ILE A 189 4.06 5.66 -3.48
CA ILE A 189 4.96 6.82 -3.66
C ILE A 189 4.18 8.13 -3.76
N ASP A 190 3.06 8.14 -4.49
CA ASP A 190 2.23 9.34 -4.65
C ASP A 190 1.52 9.71 -3.34
N GLU A 191 1.10 8.73 -2.54
CA GLU A 191 0.61 8.96 -1.18
C GLU A 191 1.69 9.61 -0.31
N MET A 192 2.93 9.10 -0.34
CA MET A 192 4.06 9.71 0.38
C MET A 192 4.33 11.15 -0.05
N ARG A 193 4.19 11.46 -1.34
CA ARG A 193 4.32 12.83 -1.86
C ARG A 193 3.23 13.76 -1.31
N SER A 194 1.99 13.28 -1.24
CA SER A 194 0.86 14.05 -0.73
C SER A 194 0.99 14.33 0.77
N MET A 195 1.41 13.34 1.56
CA MET A 195 1.67 13.50 2.99
C MET A 195 2.80 14.52 3.26
N ASN A 196 3.90 14.47 2.50
CA ASN A 196 4.99 15.45 2.65
C ASN A 196 4.53 16.90 2.34
N LYS A 197 3.61 17.08 1.39
CA LYS A 197 3.02 18.40 1.10
C LYS A 197 2.12 18.92 2.22
N GLN A 198 1.43 18.04 2.94
CA GLN A 198 0.59 18.40 4.08
C GLN A 198 1.44 18.72 5.31
N SER A 199 2.48 17.92 5.61
CA SER A 199 3.41 18.17 6.72
C SER A 199 4.15 19.52 6.56
N THR A 200 4.62 19.84 5.35
CA THR A 200 5.26 21.15 5.08
C THR A 200 4.33 22.34 5.22
N ARG A 201 3.00 22.16 5.15
CA ARG A 201 2.01 23.22 5.43
C ARG A 201 1.71 23.37 6.92
N ALA A 202 1.87 22.32 7.72
CA ALA A 202 1.64 22.35 9.16
C ALA A 202 2.82 22.93 9.96
N ASP A 203 4.05 22.88 9.43
CA ASP A 203 5.25 23.43 10.07
C ASP A 203 5.36 24.98 10.01
N VAL A 204 4.37 25.67 9.41
CA VAL A 204 4.26 27.13 9.48
C VAL A 204 3.50 27.51 10.75
N ILE A 205 4.11 27.29 11.92
CA ILE A 205 3.64 27.86 13.18
C ILE A 205 4.24 29.27 13.24
N GLU A 206 3.43 30.30 12.99
CA GLU A 206 3.84 31.69 13.23
C GLU A 206 4.05 31.88 14.74
N ASP A 207 5.30 32.14 15.12
CA ASP A 207 5.69 32.46 16.49
C ASP A 207 5.22 33.88 16.84
N PHE A 208 4.07 33.97 17.52
CA PHE A 208 3.50 35.24 18.02
C PHE A 208 4.07 35.70 19.37
N THR A 209 5.17 35.12 19.87
CA THR A 209 5.71 35.48 21.20
C THR A 209 6.55 36.77 21.23
N ARG A 210 6.55 37.58 20.18
CA ARG A 210 7.13 38.94 20.25
C ARG A 210 6.20 39.87 21.03
N LEU A 211 6.42 39.92 22.34
CA LEU A 211 5.97 41.06 23.15
C LEU A 211 6.63 42.31 22.59
N GLU A 212 5.82 43.29 22.17
CA GLU A 212 6.28 44.64 21.87
C GLU A 212 6.90 45.21 23.15
N GLU A 213 8.22 45.46 23.12
CA GLU A 213 8.88 46.26 24.15
C GLU A 213 8.58 47.75 23.87
N ASP A 214 8.14 48.43 24.94
CA ASP A 214 7.57 49.79 25.02
C ASP A 214 8.26 50.91 24.23
#